data_AF-A0A2K5RHD9-F1
#
_entry.id   AF-A0A2K5RHD9-F1
#
_cell.length_a   1.000
_cell.length_b   1.000
_cell.length_c   1.000
_cell.angle_alpha   90.00
_cell.angle_beta   90.00
_cell.angle_gamma   90.00
#
_symmetry.space_group_name_H-M   'P 1'
#
loop_
_entity.id
_entity.type
_entity.pdbx_description
1 polymer ?
#
loop_
_entity_poly.entity_id
_entity_poly.type
_entity_poly.pdbx_seq_one_letter_code
_entity_poly.pdbx_strand_id
1 'polypeptide(L)'
;MELMQDSLRQRLEYVKGVPLIKSFAEALGPLESFRARPDDLLISTYPKSGTTWVSQVLDMIYQDGDLDKCHRAPIFMRVPFLEFKAPGVPSGLETLKDTPAPRLLKTHLPLALVPQTLLDQKVKVVYVARNAKDVAVSYYHFHQMAKVHPDPGTWDSFLEKFMAGTAGDWKTTFTVAQNERFDADYAEKMAGCSLSFRSQL
;
A
#
# COMPACT_ATOMS: atom_id res chain seq x y z
N MET A 1 -17.61 -22.13 6.06
CA MET A 1 -18.17 -20.82 6.46
C MET A 1 -17.56 -20.35 7.78
N GLU A 2 -17.39 -21.25 8.75
CA GLU A 2 -16.70 -21.02 10.05
C GLU A 2 -15.23 -20.55 9.91
N LEU A 3 -14.45 -21.17 9.01
CA LEU A 3 -13.04 -20.81 8.75
C LEU A 3 -12.83 -19.37 8.22
N MET A 4 -13.85 -18.74 7.60
CA MET A 4 -13.72 -17.37 7.13
C MET A 4 -13.86 -16.36 8.27
N GLN A 5 -14.62 -16.69 9.31
CA GLN A 5 -14.91 -15.77 10.41
C GLN A 5 -13.69 -15.60 11.33
N ASP A 6 -12.94 -16.68 11.55
CA ASP A 6 -11.69 -16.67 12.34
C ASP A 6 -10.54 -15.89 11.68
N SER A 7 -10.64 -15.58 10.39
CA SER A 7 -9.60 -14.87 9.63
C SER A 7 -9.75 -13.34 9.61
N LEU A 8 -10.89 -12.82 10.08
CA LEU A 8 -11.20 -11.39 10.05
C LEU A 8 -10.80 -10.72 11.37
N ARG A 9 -10.48 -9.43 11.31
CA ARG A 9 -10.17 -8.59 12.48
C ARG A 9 -9.04 -9.11 13.38
N GLN A 10 -8.17 -9.95 12.84
CA GLN A 10 -7.02 -10.47 13.57
C GLN A 10 -6.04 -9.35 13.93
N ARG A 11 -5.28 -9.55 15.02
CA ARG A 11 -4.20 -8.65 15.42
C ARG A 11 -3.09 -8.67 14.36
N LEU A 12 -2.39 -7.55 14.24
CA LEU A 12 -1.22 -7.46 13.35
C LEU A 12 -0.09 -8.35 13.86
N GLU A 13 0.69 -8.87 12.92
CA GLU A 13 1.90 -9.65 13.16
C GLU A 13 3.13 -8.80 12.83
N TYR A 14 4.17 -8.89 13.66
CA TYR A 14 5.38 -8.09 13.48
C TYR A 14 6.44 -8.89 12.74
N VAL A 15 6.84 -8.41 11.56
CA VAL A 15 7.95 -8.98 10.78
C VAL A 15 9.05 -7.93 10.68
N LYS A 16 10.23 -8.23 11.23
CA LYS A 16 11.37 -7.28 11.33
C LYS A 16 10.96 -5.90 11.89
N GLY A 17 10.06 -5.89 12.87
CA GLY A 17 9.56 -4.67 13.52
C GLY A 17 8.40 -3.97 12.79
N VAL A 18 7.99 -4.44 11.61
CA VAL A 18 6.90 -3.84 10.83
C VAL A 18 5.58 -4.55 11.17
N PRO A 19 4.52 -3.83 11.57
CA PRO A 19 3.21 -4.42 11.81
C PRO A 19 2.50 -4.71 10.48
N LEU A 20 2.20 -5.98 10.22
CA LEU A 20 1.55 -6.46 9.01
C LEU A 20 0.25 -7.17 9.35
N ILE A 21 -0.68 -7.17 8.39
CA ILE A 21 -1.80 -8.10 8.40
C ILE A 21 -1.24 -9.52 8.46
N LYS A 22 -1.79 -10.38 9.33
CA LYS A 22 -1.29 -11.75 9.54
C LYS A 22 -1.13 -12.52 8.23
N SER A 23 -2.15 -12.53 7.38
CA SER A 23 -2.07 -13.22 6.08
C SER A 23 -1.00 -12.62 5.16
N PHE A 24 -0.70 -11.32 5.25
CA PHE A 24 0.36 -10.70 4.46
C PHE A 24 1.74 -11.07 5.00
N ALA A 25 1.89 -11.18 6.32
CA ALA A 25 3.11 -11.70 6.95
C ALA A 25 3.40 -13.14 6.47
N GLU A 26 2.37 -14.00 6.43
CA GLU A 26 2.48 -15.35 5.86
C GLU A 26 2.82 -15.36 4.37
N ALA A 27 2.46 -14.31 3.62
CA ALA A 27 2.75 -14.19 2.19
C ALA A 27 4.22 -13.83 1.93
N LEU A 28 4.95 -13.31 2.93
CA LEU A 28 6.35 -12.91 2.75
C LEU A 28 7.27 -14.11 2.45
N GLY A 29 7.03 -15.28 3.05
CA GLY A 29 7.81 -16.49 2.76
C GLY A 29 7.74 -16.89 1.28
N PRO A 30 6.54 -17.11 0.71
CA PRO A 30 6.37 -17.32 -0.72
C PRO A 30 6.94 -16.17 -1.58
N LEU A 31 6.86 -14.92 -1.11
CA LEU A 31 7.35 -13.73 -1.82
C LEU A 31 8.87 -13.72 -2.01
N GLU A 32 9.65 -14.48 -1.21
CA GLU A 32 11.09 -14.66 -1.43
C GLU A 32 11.42 -15.36 -2.77
N SER A 33 10.47 -16.16 -3.28
CA SER A 33 10.60 -16.82 -4.59
C SER A 33 10.29 -15.90 -5.77
N PHE A 34 9.75 -14.70 -5.52
CA PHE A 34 9.48 -13.72 -6.56
C PHE A 34 10.77 -13.37 -7.32
N ARG A 35 10.62 -13.19 -8.64
CA ARG A 35 11.68 -12.73 -9.54
C ARG A 35 11.17 -11.52 -10.29
N ALA A 36 11.78 -10.37 -10.04
CA ALA A 36 11.53 -9.17 -10.80
C ALA A 36 12.08 -9.32 -12.21
N ARG A 37 11.44 -8.66 -13.16
CA ARG A 37 11.90 -8.53 -14.55
C ARG A 37 12.40 -7.10 -14.77
N PRO A 38 13.39 -6.88 -15.66
CA PRO A 38 13.91 -5.54 -15.96
C PRO A 38 12.86 -4.53 -16.42
N ASP A 39 11.76 -5.01 -17.00
CA ASP A 39 10.66 -4.22 -17.55
C ASP A 39 9.44 -4.13 -16.63
N ASP A 40 9.56 -4.59 -15.37
CA ASP A 40 8.55 -4.32 -14.35
C ASP A 40 8.51 -2.82 -14.02
N LEU A 41 7.35 -2.37 -13.54
CA LEU A 41 7.18 -1.08 -12.87
C LEU A 41 6.52 -1.33 -11.51
N LEU A 42 7.17 -0.88 -10.44
CA LEU A 42 6.66 -0.98 -9.08
C LEU A 42 5.96 0.32 -8.66
N ILE A 43 4.68 0.21 -8.29
CA ILE A 43 3.94 1.23 -7.58
C ILE A 43 4.13 0.98 -6.09
N SER A 44 4.85 1.89 -5.42
CA SER A 44 5.07 1.80 -3.98
C SER A 44 4.40 2.97 -3.27
N THR A 45 3.66 2.68 -2.21
CA THR A 45 2.94 3.71 -1.45
C THR A 45 2.81 3.29 0.00
N TYR A 46 2.77 4.22 0.93
CA TYR A 46 2.12 3.95 2.22
C TYR A 46 0.61 3.71 1.97
N PRO A 47 -0.06 2.81 2.72
CA PRO A 47 -1.50 2.60 2.57
C PRO A 47 -2.28 3.91 2.53
N LYS A 48 -3.24 4.01 1.61
CA LYS A 48 -4.15 5.16 1.43
C LYS A 48 -3.54 6.43 0.83
N SER A 49 -2.31 6.37 0.34
CA SER A 49 -1.64 7.49 -0.33
C SER A 49 -1.93 7.61 -1.83
N GLY A 50 -2.96 6.93 -2.36
CA GLY A 50 -3.37 7.07 -3.77
C GLY A 50 -2.98 5.91 -4.69
N THR A 51 -2.68 4.73 -4.14
CA THR A 51 -2.27 3.53 -4.89
C THR A 51 -3.21 3.19 -6.04
N THR A 52 -4.52 3.13 -5.79
CA THR A 52 -5.53 2.83 -6.84
C THR A 52 -5.54 3.90 -7.94
N TRP A 53 -5.38 5.18 -7.55
CA TRP A 53 -5.39 6.28 -8.50
C TRP A 53 -4.21 6.20 -9.46
N VAL A 54 -2.99 6.07 -8.93
CA VAL A 54 -1.79 5.95 -9.78
C VAL A 54 -1.76 4.62 -10.55
N SER A 55 -2.29 3.54 -9.98
CA SER A 55 -2.44 2.26 -10.69
C SER A 55 -3.34 2.41 -11.92
N GLN A 56 -4.45 3.14 -11.80
CA GLN A 56 -5.34 3.38 -12.94
C GLN A 56 -4.70 4.28 -13.99
N VAL A 57 -4.00 5.35 -13.59
CA VAL A 57 -3.28 6.23 -14.51
C VAL A 57 -2.23 5.45 -15.30
N LEU A 58 -1.42 4.62 -14.62
CA LEU A 58 -0.38 3.82 -15.26
C LEU A 58 -0.96 2.74 -16.18
N ASP A 59 -2.04 2.06 -15.78
CA ASP A 59 -2.68 1.09 -16.68
C ASP A 59 -3.27 1.76 -17.92
N MET A 60 -3.89 2.94 -17.77
CA MET A 60 -4.37 3.71 -18.93
C MET A 60 -3.23 4.08 -19.88
N ILE A 61 -2.06 4.47 -19.36
CA ILE A 61 -0.87 4.72 -20.18
C ILE A 61 -0.42 3.43 -20.90
N TYR A 62 -0.41 2.29 -20.21
CA TYR A 62 0.00 0.99 -20.77
C TYR A 62 -0.98 0.46 -21.83
N GLN A 63 -2.22 0.93 -21.82
CA GLN A 63 -3.26 0.56 -22.79
C GLN A 63 -3.49 1.66 -23.84
N ASP A 64 -2.60 2.64 -23.98
CA ASP A 64 -2.74 3.77 -24.93
C ASP A 64 -4.06 4.56 -24.77
N GLY A 65 -4.58 4.64 -23.53
CA GLY A 65 -5.84 5.30 -23.20
C GLY A 65 -7.10 4.50 -23.55
N ASP A 66 -6.96 3.25 -24.01
CA ASP A 66 -8.07 2.35 -24.35
C ASP A 66 -8.85 1.93 -23.09
N LEU A 67 -10.08 2.44 -22.96
CA LEU A 67 -10.93 2.19 -21.81
C LEU A 67 -11.43 0.75 -21.76
N ASP A 68 -11.74 0.13 -22.91
CA ASP A 68 -12.23 -1.25 -22.95
C ASP A 68 -11.16 -2.21 -22.41
N LYS A 69 -9.89 -1.97 -22.80
CA LYS A 69 -8.75 -2.70 -22.23
C LYS A 69 -8.59 -2.42 -20.73
N CYS A 70 -8.77 -1.18 -20.27
CA CYS A 70 -8.73 -0.86 -18.83
C CYS A 70 -9.87 -1.51 -18.02
N HIS A 71 -10.98 -1.86 -18.67
CA HIS A 71 -12.14 -2.55 -18.08
C HIS A 71 -12.03 -4.08 -18.10
N ARG A 72 -10.97 -4.66 -18.66
CA ARG A 72 -10.74 -6.12 -18.76
C ARG A 72 -10.83 -6.88 -17.43
N ALA A 73 -10.53 -6.21 -16.31
CA ALA A 73 -10.64 -6.78 -14.97
C ALA A 73 -10.60 -5.67 -13.90
N PRO A 74 -11.00 -5.96 -12.64
CA PRO A 74 -10.79 -5.05 -11.52
C PRO A 74 -9.31 -4.66 -11.35
N ILE A 75 -9.05 -3.47 -10.78
CA ILE A 75 -7.69 -2.90 -10.67
C ILE A 75 -6.70 -3.82 -9.93
N PHE A 76 -7.17 -4.59 -8.93
CA PHE A 76 -6.30 -5.48 -8.16
C PHE A 76 -5.88 -6.75 -8.93
N MET A 77 -6.59 -7.10 -10.00
CA MET A 77 -6.20 -8.16 -10.92
C MET A 77 -5.26 -7.62 -12.02
N ARG A 78 -5.49 -6.37 -12.47
CA ARG A 78 -4.64 -5.71 -13.47
C ARG A 78 -3.28 -5.30 -12.93
N VAL A 79 -3.23 -4.93 -11.65
CA VAL A 79 -2.02 -4.48 -10.94
C VAL A 79 -1.85 -5.34 -9.68
N PRO A 80 -1.18 -6.51 -9.78
CA PRO A 80 -1.04 -7.45 -8.68
C PRO A 80 -0.40 -6.82 -7.43
N PHE A 81 -0.98 -7.13 -6.27
CA PHE A 81 -0.49 -6.67 -4.97
C PHE A 81 0.47 -7.69 -4.37
N LEU A 82 1.78 -7.43 -4.40
CA LEU A 82 2.82 -8.45 -4.18
C LEU A 82 2.65 -9.26 -2.88
N GLU A 83 2.44 -8.59 -1.75
CA GLU A 83 2.30 -9.22 -0.43
C GLU A 83 0.84 -9.62 -0.08
N PHE A 84 -0.10 -9.50 -1.03
CA PHE A 84 -1.49 -9.79 -0.75
C PHE A 84 -1.75 -11.28 -0.57
N LYS A 85 -2.48 -11.59 0.50
CA LYS A 85 -3.09 -12.90 0.74
C LYS A 85 -4.35 -12.71 1.55
N ALA A 86 -5.45 -13.33 1.12
CA ALA A 86 -6.70 -13.39 1.87
C ALA A 86 -7.41 -14.72 1.57
N PRO A 87 -8.15 -15.30 2.52
CA PRO A 87 -8.91 -16.52 2.26
C PRO A 87 -9.90 -16.34 1.11
N GLY A 88 -9.93 -17.30 0.18
CA GLY A 88 -10.86 -17.30 -0.95
C GLY A 88 -10.54 -16.32 -2.08
N VAL A 89 -9.41 -15.60 -2.02
CA VAL A 89 -8.95 -14.69 -3.09
C VAL A 89 -7.53 -15.10 -3.50
N PRO A 90 -7.20 -15.15 -4.80
CA PRO A 90 -5.84 -15.38 -5.25
C PRO A 90 -4.85 -14.42 -4.60
N SER A 91 -3.71 -14.94 -4.14
CA SER A 91 -2.61 -14.13 -3.65
C SER A 91 -2.02 -13.25 -4.74
N GLY A 92 -1.22 -12.27 -4.34
CA GLY A 92 -0.44 -11.43 -5.24
C GLY A 92 0.39 -12.26 -6.23
N LEU A 93 1.10 -13.26 -5.72
CA LEU A 93 1.95 -14.14 -6.52
C LEU A 93 1.17 -15.05 -7.47
N GLU A 94 0.01 -15.54 -7.06
CA GLU A 94 -0.85 -16.35 -7.95
C GLU A 94 -1.35 -15.49 -9.10
N THR A 95 -1.86 -14.29 -8.81
CA THR A 95 -2.28 -13.32 -9.84
C THR A 95 -1.13 -12.97 -10.78
N LEU A 96 0.08 -12.85 -10.24
CA LEU A 96 1.27 -12.46 -10.98
C LEU A 96 1.75 -13.50 -12.01
N LYS A 97 1.42 -14.79 -11.83
CA LYS A 97 1.78 -15.87 -12.77
C LYS A 97 1.15 -15.63 -14.15
N ASP A 98 -0.08 -15.13 -14.14
CA ASP A 98 -0.87 -14.90 -15.35
C ASP A 98 -0.81 -13.44 -15.83
N THR A 99 0.07 -12.61 -15.23
CA THR A 99 0.23 -11.21 -15.61
C THR A 99 1.30 -11.07 -16.72
N PRO A 100 0.91 -10.71 -17.96
CA PRO A 100 1.86 -10.56 -19.05
C PRO A 100 2.78 -9.35 -18.85
N ALA A 101 3.96 -9.40 -19.44
CA ALA A 101 4.88 -8.26 -19.50
C ALA A 101 4.41 -7.20 -20.52
N PRO A 102 4.73 -5.91 -20.32
CA PRO A 102 5.36 -5.33 -19.12
C PRO A 102 4.39 -5.27 -17.94
N ARG A 103 4.86 -5.60 -16.72
CA ARG A 103 3.99 -5.76 -15.54
C ARG A 103 3.94 -4.49 -14.69
N LEU A 104 2.72 -4.06 -14.35
CA LEU A 104 2.48 -3.09 -13.27
C LEU A 104 2.30 -3.85 -11.96
N LEU A 105 3.16 -3.60 -10.97
CA LEU A 105 3.12 -4.23 -9.65
C LEU A 105 2.77 -3.19 -8.60
N LYS A 106 2.12 -3.57 -7.50
CA LYS A 106 1.98 -2.67 -6.35
C LYS A 106 2.44 -3.31 -5.04
N THR A 107 2.90 -2.47 -4.12
CA THR A 107 3.27 -2.86 -2.76
C THR A 107 3.05 -1.73 -1.75
N HIS A 108 2.87 -2.12 -0.49
CA HIS A 108 2.91 -1.29 0.70
C HIS A 108 4.08 -1.65 1.63
N LEU A 109 4.93 -2.61 1.24
CA LEU A 109 6.06 -3.01 2.05
C LEU A 109 7.05 -1.85 2.21
N PRO A 110 7.55 -1.62 3.44
CA PRO A 110 8.69 -0.75 3.63
C PRO A 110 9.94 -1.35 2.99
N LEU A 111 10.96 -0.51 2.78
CA LEU A 111 12.20 -0.91 2.10
C LEU A 111 12.87 -2.15 2.74
N ALA A 112 12.73 -2.33 4.06
CA ALA A 112 13.28 -3.48 4.79
C ALA A 112 12.64 -4.85 4.43
N LEU A 113 11.47 -4.83 3.80
CA LEU A 113 10.69 -6.03 3.45
C LEU A 113 10.46 -6.19 1.95
N VAL A 114 10.76 -5.17 1.14
CA VAL A 114 10.60 -5.26 -0.32
C VAL A 114 11.54 -6.34 -0.88
N PRO A 115 11.10 -7.17 -1.85
CA PRO A 115 11.97 -8.18 -2.45
C PRO A 115 13.24 -7.59 -3.08
N GLN A 116 14.41 -8.07 -2.63
CA GLN A 116 15.72 -7.57 -3.06
C GLN A 116 15.90 -7.58 -4.59
N THR A 117 15.31 -8.57 -5.27
CA THR A 117 15.33 -8.66 -6.74
C THR A 117 14.78 -7.42 -7.45
N LEU A 118 13.88 -6.62 -6.85
CA LEU A 118 13.38 -5.37 -7.43
C LEU A 118 14.48 -4.30 -7.50
N LEU A 119 15.33 -4.25 -6.46
CA LEU A 119 16.48 -3.35 -6.39
C LEU A 119 17.58 -3.83 -7.33
N ASP A 120 17.89 -5.12 -7.31
CA ASP A 120 18.96 -5.71 -8.13
C ASP A 120 18.69 -5.55 -9.63
N GLN A 121 17.42 -5.73 -10.05
CA GLN A 121 16.98 -5.54 -11.44
C GLN A 121 16.78 -4.06 -11.83
N LYS A 122 16.98 -3.12 -10.89
CA LYS A 122 16.76 -1.68 -11.09
C LYS A 122 15.37 -1.36 -11.65
N VAL A 123 14.36 -2.05 -11.13
CA VAL A 123 12.95 -1.84 -11.51
C VAL A 123 12.58 -0.38 -11.28
N LYS A 124 11.87 0.21 -12.25
CA LYS A 124 11.38 1.59 -12.13
C LYS A 124 10.33 1.65 -11.02
N VAL A 125 10.44 2.64 -10.14
CA VAL A 125 9.51 2.82 -9.02
C VAL A 125 8.74 4.12 -9.20
N VAL A 126 7.41 4.05 -9.11
CA VAL A 126 6.54 5.21 -8.92
C VAL A 126 6.09 5.21 -7.47
N TYR A 127 6.68 6.11 -6.67
CA TYR A 127 6.31 6.29 -5.28
C TYR A 127 5.30 7.44 -5.13
N VAL A 128 4.21 7.23 -4.40
CA VAL A 128 3.22 8.28 -4.11
C VAL A 128 3.09 8.51 -2.61
N ALA A 129 3.29 9.77 -2.22
CA ALA A 129 3.16 10.26 -0.86
C ALA A 129 1.87 11.06 -0.71
N ARG A 130 1.33 11.10 0.51
CA ARG A 130 0.18 11.93 0.89
C ARG A 130 0.39 12.44 2.31
N ASN A 131 -0.13 13.64 2.60
CA ASN A 131 -0.03 14.23 3.94
C ASN A 131 -0.60 13.27 5.00
N ALA A 132 0.08 13.18 6.15
CA ALA A 132 -0.22 12.18 7.17
C ALA A 132 -1.62 12.34 7.78
N LYS A 133 -2.16 13.56 7.83
CA LYS A 133 -3.49 13.85 8.40
C LYS A 133 -4.60 13.20 7.58
N ASP A 134 -4.57 13.40 6.27
CA ASP A 134 -5.52 12.77 5.36
C ASP A 134 -5.34 11.25 5.29
N VAL A 135 -4.10 10.78 5.35
CA VAL A 135 -3.79 9.36 5.40
C VAL A 135 -4.45 8.74 6.63
N ALA A 136 -4.30 9.34 7.82
CA ALA A 136 -4.90 8.84 9.05
C ALA A 136 -6.43 8.70 8.93
N VAL A 137 -7.12 9.75 8.47
CA VAL A 137 -8.59 9.73 8.27
C VAL A 137 -9.00 8.66 7.26
N SER A 138 -8.35 8.63 6.09
CA SER A 138 -8.63 7.63 5.05
C SER A 138 -8.38 6.20 5.53
N TYR A 139 -7.34 6.01 6.34
CA TYR A 139 -6.94 4.70 6.84
C TYR A 139 -7.87 4.20 7.95
N TYR A 140 -8.38 5.09 8.79
CA TYR A 140 -9.42 4.78 9.78
C TYR A 140 -10.68 4.21 9.12
N HIS A 141 -11.23 4.91 8.12
CA HIS A 141 -12.40 4.44 7.39
C HIS A 141 -12.11 3.16 6.60
N PHE A 142 -10.90 3.02 6.06
CA PHE A 142 -10.50 1.78 5.40
C PHE A 142 -10.44 0.59 6.37
N HIS A 143 -9.95 0.79 7.60
CA HIS A 143 -10.01 -0.24 8.63
C HIS A 143 -11.46 -0.61 8.95
N GLN A 144 -12.41 0.33 8.99
CA GLN A 144 -13.82 0.00 9.26
C GLN A 144 -14.44 -0.93 8.20
N MET A 145 -14.15 -0.69 6.91
CA MET A 145 -14.72 -1.48 5.81
C MET A 145 -13.93 -2.76 5.49
N ALA A 146 -12.60 -2.70 5.46
CA ALA A 146 -11.74 -3.83 5.08
C ALA A 146 -11.46 -4.72 6.28
N LYS A 147 -12.29 -5.77 6.43
CA LYS A 147 -12.29 -6.68 7.60
C LYS A 147 -11.01 -7.50 7.79
N VAL A 148 -10.08 -7.46 6.85
CA VAL A 148 -8.73 -8.04 6.98
C VAL A 148 -7.86 -7.29 8.02
N HIS A 149 -8.18 -6.01 8.29
CA HIS A 149 -7.50 -5.23 9.33
C HIS A 149 -8.10 -5.51 10.71
N PRO A 150 -7.34 -5.31 11.80
CA PRO A 150 -7.92 -5.25 13.15
C PRO A 150 -9.05 -4.23 13.25
N ASP A 151 -9.89 -4.37 14.28
CA ASP A 151 -10.88 -3.34 14.59
C ASP A 151 -10.17 -2.00 14.91
N PRO A 152 -10.49 -0.89 14.20
CA PRO A 152 -9.85 0.39 14.48
C PRO A 152 -10.26 0.96 15.85
N GLY A 153 -11.43 0.62 16.38
CA GLY A 153 -12.03 1.26 17.54
C GLY A 153 -12.55 2.68 17.23
N THR A 154 -12.51 3.56 18.23
CA THR A 154 -12.84 4.98 18.05
C THR A 154 -11.78 5.70 17.22
N TRP A 155 -12.15 6.85 16.64
CA TRP A 155 -11.21 7.70 15.92
C TRP A 155 -10.00 8.09 16.78
N ASP A 156 -10.23 8.53 18.02
CA ASP A 156 -9.15 8.95 18.91
C ASP A 156 -8.17 7.81 19.21
N SER A 157 -8.69 6.61 19.50
CA SER A 157 -7.86 5.42 19.71
C SER A 157 -7.06 5.04 18.47
N PHE A 158 -7.67 5.15 17.28
CA PHE A 158 -6.97 4.87 16.03
C PHE A 158 -5.88 5.90 15.75
N LEU A 159 -6.16 7.20 15.95
CA LEU A 159 -5.21 8.27 15.72
C LEU A 159 -3.96 8.10 16.60
N GLU A 160 -4.13 7.75 17.87
CA GLU A 160 -3.02 7.41 18.77
C GLU A 160 -2.18 6.24 18.24
N LYS A 161 -2.83 5.15 17.81
CA LYS A 161 -2.13 4.00 17.20
C LYS A 161 -1.39 4.39 15.92
N PHE A 162 -1.98 5.25 15.09
CA PHE A 162 -1.40 5.77 13.87
C PHE A 162 -0.16 6.62 14.19
N MET A 163 -0.24 7.59 15.11
CA MET A 163 0.89 8.41 15.54
C MET A 163 2.00 7.57 16.18
N ALA A 164 1.66 6.50 16.88
CA ALA A 164 2.63 5.54 17.42
C ALA A 164 3.30 4.67 16.34
N GLY A 165 2.74 4.57 15.13
CA GLY A 165 3.21 3.68 14.05
C GLY A 165 2.71 2.23 14.18
N THR A 166 1.78 1.97 15.10
CA THR A 166 1.27 0.61 15.40
C THR A 166 0.07 0.21 14.53
N ALA A 167 -0.56 1.16 13.85
CA ALA A 167 -1.60 0.90 12.83
C ALA A 167 -1.03 0.70 11.40
N GLY A 168 0.29 0.88 11.23
CA GLY A 168 1.00 0.87 9.96
C GLY A 168 2.18 1.81 10.06
N ASP A 169 3.40 1.27 9.99
CA ASP A 169 4.65 1.96 10.33
C ASP A 169 5.02 3.03 9.29
N TRP A 170 4.38 4.20 9.40
CA TRP A 170 4.65 5.34 8.52
C TRP A 170 5.99 6.01 8.85
N LYS A 171 6.52 5.81 10.06
CA LYS A 171 7.76 6.45 10.53
C LYS A 171 8.99 5.94 9.78
N THR A 172 8.94 4.72 9.26
CA THR A 172 10.04 4.13 8.47
C THR A 172 9.87 4.34 6.97
N THR A 173 8.80 5.03 6.55
CA THR A 173 8.52 5.28 5.14
C THR A 173 9.44 6.36 4.55
N PHE A 174 9.79 7.38 5.33
CA PHE A 174 10.69 8.46 4.94
C PHE A 174 11.83 8.64 5.94
N THR A 175 12.99 9.06 5.46
CA THR A 175 14.02 9.65 6.32
C THR A 175 13.53 11.00 6.86
N VAL A 176 14.12 11.48 7.97
CA VAL A 176 13.79 12.80 8.54
C VAL A 176 13.91 13.90 7.47
N ALA A 177 15.01 13.89 6.70
CA ALA A 177 15.23 14.87 5.63
C ALA A 177 14.20 14.76 4.48
N GLN A 178 13.74 13.56 4.14
CA GLN A 178 12.66 13.38 3.16
C GLN A 178 11.34 13.92 3.68
N ASN A 179 11.04 13.72 4.96
CA ASN A 179 9.83 14.23 5.58
C ASN A 179 9.85 15.75 5.68
N GLU A 180 10.95 16.36 6.11
CA GLU A 180 11.11 17.83 6.14
C GLU A 180 10.94 18.45 4.76
N ARG A 181 11.51 17.83 3.72
CA ARG A 181 11.35 18.28 2.33
C ARG A 181 9.90 18.16 1.86
N PHE A 182 9.22 17.07 2.20
CA PHE A 182 7.81 16.88 1.89
C PHE A 182 6.92 17.91 2.60
N ASP A 183 7.16 18.16 3.89
CA ASP A 183 6.40 19.12 4.69
C ASP A 183 6.60 20.56 4.17
N ALA A 184 7.82 20.91 3.75
CA ALA A 184 8.11 22.21 3.13
C ALA A 184 7.38 22.39 1.80
N ASP A 185 7.43 21.40 0.89
CA ASP A 185 6.70 21.44 -0.37
C ASP A 185 5.19 21.51 -0.14
N TYR A 186 4.65 20.70 0.78
CA TYR A 186 3.23 20.72 1.12
C TYR A 186 2.79 22.08 1.68
N ALA A 187 3.58 22.69 2.56
CA ALA A 187 3.30 24.02 3.11
C ALA A 187 3.25 25.08 1.99
N GLU A 188 4.18 25.03 1.04
CA GLU A 188 4.20 25.92 -0.12
C GLU A 188 2.96 25.72 -1.00
N LYS A 189 2.67 24.47 -1.40
CA LYS A 189 1.51 24.16 -2.27
C LYS A 189 0.17 24.49 -1.63
N MET A 190 0.09 24.44 -0.31
CA MET A 190 -1.15 24.69 0.44
C MET A 190 -1.27 26.11 0.98
N ALA A 191 -0.33 27.02 0.72
CA ALA A 191 -0.30 28.38 1.28
C ALA A 191 -1.56 29.22 0.99
N GLY A 192 -2.29 28.92 -0.09
CA GLY A 192 -3.55 29.60 -0.45
C GLY A 192 -4.82 28.83 -0.05
N CYS A 193 -4.68 27.68 0.62
CA CYS A 193 -5.82 26.87 1.01
C CYS A 193 -6.51 27.43 2.26
N SER A 194 -7.82 27.68 2.19
CA SER A 194 -8.61 28.13 3.34
C SER A 194 -8.89 27.03 4.37
N LEU A 195 -8.53 25.78 4.06
CA LEU A 195 -8.69 24.65 4.97
C LEU A 195 -7.60 24.69 6.06
N SER A 196 -8.00 25.05 7.28
CA SER A 196 -7.12 24.98 8.45
C SER A 196 -7.14 23.59 9.06
N PHE A 197 -5.98 22.93 9.11
CA PHE A 197 -5.82 21.65 9.82
C PHE A 197 -5.04 21.86 11.11
N ARG A 198 -5.66 21.69 12.28
CA ARG A 198 -4.94 21.71 13.57
C ARG A 198 -3.90 20.58 13.58
N SER A 199 -2.64 20.93 13.83
CA SER A 199 -1.50 20.00 13.88
C SER A 199 -1.13 19.56 15.29
N GLN A 200 -1.76 20.15 16.30
CA GLN A 200 -1.63 19.79 17.71
C GLN A 200 -3.05 19.64 18.26
N LEU A 201 -3.26 18.57 19.04
CA LEU A 201 -4.47 18.39 19.84
C LEU A 201 -4.54 19.48 20.92
#